data_AF-A0A0G4EHY5-F1
#
_entry.id   AF-A0A0G4EHY5-F1
#
_cell.length_a   1.000
_cell.length_b   1.000
_cell.length_c   1.000
_cell.angle_alpha   90.00
_cell.angle_beta   90.00
_cell.angle_gamma   90.00
#
_symmetry.space_group_name_H-M   'P 1'
#
loop_
_entity.id
_entity.type
_entity.pdbx_description
1 polymer ?
#
loop_
_entity_poly.entity_id
_entity_poly.type
_entity_poly.pdbx_seq_one_letter_code
_entity_poly.pdbx_strand_id
1 'polypeptide(L)'
;MRMNPWTLARAVSKAAKENIREVSLWKGFAARAKEVSAKLQPTDMSMILFGFARMRYRDRELMSLMAKELVPMLPLFAASDIAFFLSSYARLQLQNAFLFNIFAREVARKVHDFTPRELSEVVYAYAVAQFHPPLMFDVIRKRMFEVARHMEPWHLTLVVNGYARLGLLDTRLFALLATEISRQIGAFPARPLALIANAYARLRIENRFLLEVLGDEIFRKRADLSPQGVALVVNAYARLNIVNPVLFDYFADAVPARMSEYHLHSLCLIGAAYARQQHTAPRLFEAMGERIGQLSAELYPRAVASCVFSFAQLGVRHGPLLYHAPIHAERFASSYTCDELAMLAQSYAHLSINNTTLFQTILGQMHRFAMVAIDVSGTEDSSDYHGEKAFASQPQGEVKGSGAVRDGQEYVDAIARSEGTSEGRTAPPCRVVSLVWLLQAFAKLHIFDDQAFDILGDQLGLRVEELTPPMIAHVLYSFAQCTYFHPRALSAIVNHLQLHRASLHEFGQEELDLVRVSLIALGCSVDMTHQHSPEPVFTYRPPSHLQLATTDGAGEGAEVDAPVHMNFNVVLPSSVPHKRFQAQTIERPPFVLPDVGAAQGTGQGQQQHDANK
;
A
#
# COMPACT_ATOMS: atom_id res chain seq x y z
N MET A 1 -28.69 -5.57 46.42
CA MET A 1 -29.69 -4.73 45.74
C MET A 1 -29.58 -4.94 44.24
N ARG A 2 -30.63 -5.45 43.57
CA ARG A 2 -30.60 -5.66 42.11
C ARG A 2 -30.63 -4.29 41.42
N MET A 3 -29.54 -3.91 40.75
CA MET A 3 -29.42 -2.63 40.03
C MET A 3 -30.51 -2.52 38.95
N ASN A 4 -31.14 -1.35 38.83
CA ASN A 4 -32.04 -1.02 37.73
C ASN A 4 -31.23 -0.65 36.46
N PRO A 5 -31.83 -0.66 35.25
CA PRO A 5 -31.15 -0.32 33.99
C PRO A 5 -30.23 0.91 34.04
N TRP A 6 -30.76 2.03 34.54
CA TRP A 6 -30.04 3.31 34.59
C TRP A 6 -28.88 3.29 35.59
N THR A 7 -29.07 2.71 36.78
CA THR A 7 -27.99 2.57 37.78
C THR A 7 -26.91 1.62 37.28
N LEU A 8 -27.26 0.57 36.54
CA LEU A 8 -26.31 -0.33 35.90
C LEU A 8 -25.46 0.43 34.86
N ALA A 9 -26.08 1.19 33.95
CA ALA A 9 -25.37 1.97 32.94
C ALA A 9 -24.39 2.97 33.56
N ARG A 10 -24.81 3.68 34.62
CA ARG A 10 -23.92 4.59 35.37
C ARG A 10 -22.81 3.86 36.12
N ALA A 11 -23.09 2.71 36.72
CA ALA A 11 -22.09 1.92 37.42
C ALA A 11 -21.01 1.41 36.45
N VAL A 12 -21.42 0.88 35.29
CA VAL A 12 -20.52 0.46 34.21
C VAL A 12 -19.67 1.63 33.71
N SER A 13 -20.30 2.79 33.45
CA SER A 13 -19.59 3.99 33.00
C SER A 13 -18.58 4.49 34.04
N LYS A 14 -18.94 4.49 35.33
CA LYS A 14 -18.05 4.87 36.43
C LYS A 14 -16.87 3.91 36.55
N ALA A 15 -17.13 2.60 36.57
CA ALA A 15 -16.09 1.58 36.64
C ALA A 15 -15.12 1.65 35.45
N ALA A 16 -15.63 1.93 34.24
CA ALA A 16 -14.81 2.15 33.05
C ALA A 16 -13.95 3.42 33.13
N LYS A 17 -14.50 4.50 33.72
CA LYS A 17 -13.76 5.75 33.94
C LYS A 17 -12.64 5.59 34.96
N GLU A 18 -12.90 4.84 36.03
CA GLU A 18 -11.95 4.50 37.08
C GLU A 18 -10.96 3.39 36.68
N ASN A 19 -11.06 2.85 35.44
CA ASN A 19 -10.18 1.81 34.89
C ASN A 19 -10.12 0.54 35.78
N ILE A 20 -11.24 0.16 36.39
CA ILE A 20 -11.35 -1.05 37.23
C ILE A 20 -11.33 -2.28 36.33
N ARG A 21 -10.28 -3.11 36.44
CA ARG A 21 -10.04 -4.28 35.56
C ARG A 21 -10.49 -5.63 36.15
N GLU A 22 -11.27 -5.61 37.24
CA GLU A 22 -11.69 -6.84 37.93
C GLU A 22 -12.67 -7.67 37.08
N VAL A 23 -12.27 -8.87 36.67
CA VAL A 23 -13.03 -9.70 35.72
C VAL A 23 -14.39 -10.17 36.28
N SER A 24 -14.45 -10.51 37.56
CA SER A 24 -15.68 -10.88 38.29
C SER A 24 -16.73 -9.78 38.22
N LEU A 25 -16.32 -8.52 38.40
CA LEU A 25 -17.19 -7.35 38.34
C LEU A 25 -17.79 -7.18 36.93
N TRP A 26 -16.96 -7.27 35.88
CA TRP A 26 -17.41 -7.16 34.50
C TRP A 26 -18.32 -8.32 34.08
N LYS A 27 -18.05 -9.54 34.56
CA LYS A 27 -18.97 -10.68 34.42
C LYS A 27 -20.31 -10.42 35.11
N GLY A 28 -20.30 -9.87 36.32
CA GLY A 28 -21.51 -9.48 37.05
C GLY A 28 -22.33 -8.41 36.32
N PHE A 29 -21.66 -7.38 35.78
CA PHE A 29 -22.31 -6.38 34.94
C PHE A 29 -22.91 -7.00 33.67
N ALA A 30 -22.20 -7.93 33.01
CA ALA A 30 -22.69 -8.58 31.81
C ALA A 30 -23.92 -9.45 32.10
N ALA A 31 -23.88 -10.28 33.16
CA ALA A 31 -25.02 -11.10 33.58
C ALA A 31 -26.24 -10.22 33.89
N ARG A 32 -26.05 -9.14 34.66
CA ARG A 32 -27.15 -8.24 34.98
C ARG A 32 -27.69 -7.50 33.75
N ALA A 33 -26.82 -7.06 32.84
CA ALA A 33 -27.23 -6.42 31.59
C ALA A 33 -28.06 -7.36 30.71
N LYS A 34 -27.73 -8.66 30.66
CA LYS A 34 -28.54 -9.68 29.99
C LYS A 34 -29.91 -9.84 30.62
N GLU A 35 -30.01 -9.86 31.95
CA GLU A 35 -31.30 -9.98 32.66
C GLU A 35 -32.24 -8.78 32.42
N VAL A 36 -31.68 -7.57 32.25
CA VAL A 36 -32.48 -6.35 32.08
C VAL A 36 -32.54 -5.84 30.64
N SER A 37 -32.01 -6.60 29.67
CA SER A 37 -31.82 -6.14 28.27
C SER A 37 -33.09 -5.57 27.65
N ALA A 38 -34.23 -6.25 27.85
CA ALA A 38 -35.55 -5.85 27.33
C ALA A 38 -36.11 -4.54 27.92
N LYS A 39 -35.49 -4.01 28.99
CA LYS A 39 -35.90 -2.76 29.66
C LYS A 39 -34.92 -1.61 29.46
N LEU A 40 -33.82 -1.84 28.75
CA LEU A 40 -32.78 -0.82 28.53
C LEU A 40 -33.28 0.23 27.54
N GLN A 41 -33.06 1.50 27.85
CA GLN A 41 -33.26 2.60 26.91
C GLN A 41 -32.02 2.75 26.00
N PRO A 42 -32.15 3.38 24.82
CA PRO A 42 -31.03 3.63 23.91
C PRO A 42 -29.76 4.18 24.59
N THR A 43 -29.94 5.14 25.51
CA THR A 43 -28.86 5.75 26.29
C THR A 43 -28.20 4.78 27.26
N ASP A 44 -28.98 3.90 27.90
CA ASP A 44 -28.43 2.88 28.79
C ASP A 44 -27.61 1.87 27.98
N MET A 45 -28.12 1.50 26.80
CA MET A 45 -27.44 0.57 25.89
C MET A 45 -26.10 1.14 25.40
N SER A 46 -26.10 2.38 24.91
CA SER A 46 -24.90 3.04 24.39
C SER A 46 -23.83 3.20 25.48
N MET A 47 -24.22 3.59 26.70
CA MET A 47 -23.32 3.75 27.84
C MET A 47 -22.71 2.42 28.32
N ILE A 48 -23.52 1.36 28.43
CA ILE A 48 -23.03 0.03 28.82
C ILE A 48 -22.01 -0.44 27.79
N LEU A 49 -22.38 -0.43 26.50
CA LEU A 49 -21.50 -0.89 25.42
C LEU A 49 -20.19 -0.09 25.37
N PHE A 50 -20.26 1.23 25.55
CA PHE A 50 -19.07 2.07 25.57
C PHE A 50 -18.16 1.78 26.77
N GLY A 51 -18.73 1.49 27.95
CA GLY A 51 -17.97 1.07 29.11
C GLY A 51 -17.23 -0.25 28.87
N PHE A 52 -17.92 -1.25 28.32
CA PHE A 52 -17.32 -2.53 27.93
C PHE A 52 -16.23 -2.36 26.87
N ALA A 53 -16.47 -1.53 25.85
CA ALA A 53 -15.51 -1.22 24.81
C ALA A 53 -14.26 -0.50 25.33
N ARG A 54 -14.43 0.44 26.27
CA ARG A 54 -13.32 1.15 26.91
C ARG A 54 -12.42 0.19 27.71
N MET A 55 -13.00 -0.81 28.37
CA MET A 55 -12.25 -1.83 29.10
C MET A 55 -11.81 -3.01 28.23
N ARG A 56 -12.14 -3.00 26.93
CA ARG A 56 -11.87 -4.09 25.97
C ARG A 56 -12.44 -5.44 26.43
N TYR A 57 -13.49 -5.44 27.25
CA TYR A 57 -14.16 -6.66 27.70
C TYR A 57 -15.21 -7.11 26.68
N ARG A 58 -15.02 -8.30 26.10
CA ARG A 58 -15.87 -8.82 25.03
C ARG A 58 -16.73 -9.98 25.51
N ASP A 59 -17.99 -9.71 25.81
CA ASP A 59 -19.03 -10.73 26.04
C ASP A 59 -19.87 -10.89 24.77
N ARG A 60 -19.65 -11.96 24.00
CA ARG A 60 -20.31 -12.15 22.69
C ARG A 60 -21.85 -12.25 22.80
N GLU A 61 -22.35 -12.87 23.87
CA GLU A 61 -23.78 -13.08 24.08
C GLU A 61 -24.49 -11.79 24.48
N LEU A 62 -23.87 -10.97 25.34
CA LEU A 62 -24.40 -9.65 25.65
C LEU A 62 -24.47 -8.80 24.37
N MET A 63 -23.40 -8.81 23.57
CA MET A 63 -23.32 -8.00 22.34
C MET A 63 -24.33 -8.45 21.28
N SER A 64 -24.59 -9.75 21.13
CA SER A 64 -25.63 -10.24 20.21
C SER A 64 -27.03 -9.92 20.71
N LEU A 65 -27.28 -10.03 22.02
CA LEU A 65 -28.55 -9.67 22.63
C LEU A 65 -28.85 -8.17 22.49
N MET A 66 -27.87 -7.31 22.81
CA MET A 66 -28.00 -5.85 22.67
C MET A 66 -28.23 -5.44 21.22
N ALA A 67 -27.57 -6.09 20.26
CA ALA A 67 -27.84 -5.89 18.84
C ALA A 67 -29.27 -6.23 18.45
N LYS A 68 -29.81 -7.36 18.94
CA LYS A 68 -31.18 -7.81 18.63
C LYS A 68 -32.24 -6.85 19.18
N GLU A 69 -32.10 -6.45 20.44
CA GLU A 69 -33.03 -5.52 21.10
C GLU A 69 -32.96 -4.09 20.52
N LEU A 70 -31.80 -3.70 19.99
CA LEU A 70 -31.61 -2.37 19.41
C LEU A 70 -32.34 -2.15 18.09
N VAL A 71 -32.38 -3.15 17.20
CA VAL A 71 -32.96 -3.01 15.84
C VAL A 71 -34.36 -2.38 15.85
N PRO A 72 -35.33 -2.83 16.66
CA PRO A 72 -36.66 -2.21 16.70
C PRO A 72 -36.67 -0.79 17.29
N MET A 73 -35.71 -0.46 18.17
CA MET A 73 -35.64 0.85 18.84
C MET A 73 -34.76 1.87 18.11
N LEU A 74 -34.01 1.47 17.08
CA LEU A 74 -33.01 2.32 16.43
C LEU A 74 -33.53 3.70 15.97
N PRO A 75 -34.76 3.85 15.43
CA PRO A 75 -35.27 5.18 15.07
C PRO A 75 -35.34 6.17 16.23
N LEU A 76 -35.42 5.68 17.47
CA LEU A 76 -35.48 6.47 18.71
C LEU A 76 -34.09 6.90 19.23
N PHE A 77 -33.00 6.33 18.70
CA PHE A 77 -31.65 6.64 19.17
C PHE A 77 -31.27 8.09 18.87
N ALA A 78 -30.64 8.79 19.81
CA ALA A 78 -30.01 10.07 19.51
C ALA A 78 -28.74 9.86 18.66
N ALA A 79 -28.27 10.93 18.00
CA ALA A 79 -27.01 10.90 17.25
C ALA A 79 -25.81 10.46 18.12
N SER A 80 -25.76 10.94 19.37
CA SER A 80 -24.75 10.55 20.36
C SER A 80 -24.77 9.06 20.70
N ASP A 81 -25.96 8.47 20.84
CA ASP A 81 -26.13 7.03 21.12
C ASP A 81 -25.64 6.18 19.95
N ILE A 82 -25.94 6.60 18.71
CA ILE A 82 -25.47 5.95 17.49
C ILE A 82 -23.94 5.98 17.42
N ALA A 83 -23.32 7.14 17.68
CA ALA A 83 -21.87 7.29 17.65
C ALA A 83 -21.17 6.41 18.71
N PHE A 84 -21.70 6.37 19.93
CA PHE A 84 -21.17 5.50 20.98
C PHE A 84 -21.34 4.02 20.66
N PHE A 85 -22.48 3.60 20.12
CA PHE A 85 -22.72 2.21 19.74
C PHE A 85 -21.71 1.75 18.68
N LEU A 86 -21.61 2.51 17.57
CA LEU A 86 -20.69 2.21 16.47
C LEU A 86 -19.24 2.19 16.94
N SER A 87 -18.83 3.20 17.73
CA SER A 87 -17.48 3.25 18.33
C SER A 87 -17.19 2.06 19.23
N SER A 88 -18.19 1.59 19.97
CA SER A 88 -18.05 0.44 20.87
C SER A 88 -17.85 -0.86 20.10
N TYR A 89 -18.65 -1.10 19.07
CA TYR A 89 -18.52 -2.27 18.19
C TYR A 89 -17.20 -2.27 17.43
N ALA A 90 -16.80 -1.11 16.92
CA ALA A 90 -15.50 -0.91 16.28
C ALA A 90 -14.33 -1.27 17.24
N ARG A 91 -14.34 -0.72 18.46
CA ARG A 91 -13.27 -0.97 19.47
C ARG A 91 -13.22 -2.42 19.94
N LEU A 92 -14.38 -3.06 20.08
CA LEU A 92 -14.48 -4.48 20.44
C LEU A 92 -14.20 -5.43 19.27
N GLN A 93 -13.94 -4.90 18.07
CA GLN A 93 -13.71 -5.67 16.85
C GLN A 93 -14.86 -6.64 16.54
N LEU A 94 -16.10 -6.20 16.80
CA LEU A 94 -17.31 -6.96 16.53
C LEU A 94 -17.76 -6.65 15.10
N GLN A 95 -17.59 -7.61 14.20
CA GLN A 95 -18.07 -7.47 12.83
C GLN A 95 -19.51 -7.95 12.74
N ASN A 96 -20.43 -7.01 12.48
CA ASN A 96 -21.82 -7.31 12.16
C ASN A 96 -22.25 -6.40 11.00
N ALA A 97 -22.01 -6.88 9.77
CA ALA A 97 -22.28 -6.12 8.55
C ALA A 97 -23.75 -5.69 8.44
N PHE A 98 -24.69 -6.54 8.90
CA PHE A 98 -26.11 -6.23 8.92
C PHE A 98 -26.42 -5.00 9.78
N LEU A 99 -25.91 -4.95 11.02
CA LEU A 99 -26.09 -3.78 11.88
C LEU A 99 -25.47 -2.52 11.28
N PHE A 100 -24.22 -2.61 10.80
CA PHE A 100 -23.55 -1.45 10.19
C PHE A 100 -24.30 -0.91 8.98
N ASN A 101 -25.00 -1.76 8.21
CA ASN A 101 -25.85 -1.33 7.11
C ASN A 101 -27.13 -0.63 7.58
N ILE A 102 -27.79 -1.13 8.64
CA ILE A 102 -28.97 -0.47 9.20
C ILE A 102 -28.58 0.88 9.81
N PHE A 103 -27.50 0.94 10.60
CA PHE A 103 -26.98 2.19 11.15
C PHE A 103 -26.62 3.19 10.05
N ALA A 104 -26.14 2.75 8.89
CA ALA A 104 -25.76 3.65 7.82
C ALA A 104 -26.93 4.49 7.31
N ARG A 105 -28.13 3.87 7.23
CA ARG A 105 -29.36 4.57 6.83
C ARG A 105 -29.78 5.61 7.86
N GLU A 106 -29.72 5.27 9.14
CA GLU A 106 -30.09 6.20 10.22
C GLU A 106 -29.07 7.32 10.40
N VAL A 107 -27.77 7.04 10.24
CA VAL A 107 -26.71 8.08 10.21
C VAL A 107 -26.96 9.05 9.06
N ALA A 108 -27.28 8.55 7.86
CA ALA A 108 -27.58 9.41 6.71
C ALA A 108 -28.83 10.29 6.96
N ARG A 109 -29.88 9.73 7.60
CA ARG A 109 -31.11 10.46 7.93
C ARG A 109 -30.89 11.55 8.98
N LYS A 110 -30.07 11.28 10.00
CA LYS A 110 -29.82 12.17 11.15
C LYS A 110 -28.51 12.95 11.05
N VAL A 111 -27.86 13.01 9.89
CA VAL A 111 -26.50 13.56 9.74
C VAL A 111 -26.34 14.97 10.32
N HIS A 112 -27.39 15.79 10.26
CA HIS A 112 -27.38 17.17 10.75
C HIS A 112 -27.44 17.25 12.27
N ASP A 113 -27.94 16.21 12.94
CA ASP A 113 -28.06 16.11 14.40
C ASP A 113 -26.73 15.73 15.07
N PHE A 114 -25.78 15.18 14.31
CA PHE A 114 -24.47 14.81 14.84
C PHE A 114 -23.58 16.05 15.03
N THR A 115 -22.91 16.11 16.17
CA THR A 115 -21.81 17.05 16.41
C THR A 115 -20.60 16.69 15.54
N PRO A 116 -19.67 17.63 15.28
CA PRO A 116 -18.47 17.35 14.50
C PRO A 116 -17.62 16.22 15.11
N ARG A 117 -17.55 16.18 16.44
CA ARG A 117 -16.91 15.09 17.19
C ARG A 117 -17.55 13.74 16.88
N GLU A 118 -18.87 13.62 17.04
CA GLU A 118 -19.57 12.36 16.83
C GLU A 118 -19.48 11.88 15.38
N LEU A 119 -19.54 12.79 14.39
CA LEU A 119 -19.31 12.45 12.98
C LEU A 119 -17.92 11.83 12.76
N SER A 120 -16.87 12.39 13.36
CA SER A 120 -15.51 11.83 13.24
C SER A 120 -15.39 10.44 13.88
N GLU A 121 -16.08 10.21 15.00
CA GLU A 121 -16.12 8.91 15.67
C GLU A 121 -16.88 7.87 14.82
N VAL A 122 -17.98 8.26 14.17
CA VAL A 122 -18.72 7.42 13.21
C VAL A 122 -17.84 7.05 12.01
N VAL A 123 -17.22 8.02 11.34
CA VAL A 123 -16.30 7.77 10.21
C VAL A 123 -15.21 6.79 10.61
N TYR A 124 -14.60 7.01 11.78
CA TYR A 124 -13.57 6.12 12.29
C TYR A 124 -14.10 4.72 12.61
N ALA A 125 -15.30 4.59 13.19
CA ALA A 125 -15.90 3.30 13.52
C ALA A 125 -16.15 2.45 12.25
N TYR A 126 -16.68 3.04 11.18
CA TYR A 126 -16.83 2.37 9.89
C TYR A 126 -15.47 1.96 9.28
N ALA A 127 -14.45 2.81 9.43
CA ALA A 127 -13.09 2.50 9.00
C ALA A 127 -12.41 1.37 9.79
N VAL A 128 -12.76 1.21 11.06
CA VAL A 128 -12.31 0.06 11.86
C VAL A 128 -13.04 -1.22 11.48
N ALA A 129 -14.34 -1.12 11.23
CA ALA A 129 -15.15 -2.22 10.75
C ALA A 129 -14.87 -2.62 9.30
N GLN A 130 -14.07 -1.83 8.56
CA GLN A 130 -13.76 -2.02 7.14
C GLN A 130 -15.04 -2.10 6.27
N PHE A 131 -16.02 -1.26 6.59
CA PHE A 131 -17.32 -1.23 5.93
C PHE A 131 -17.59 0.17 5.35
N HIS A 132 -18.01 0.23 4.09
CA HIS A 132 -18.23 1.49 3.37
C HIS A 132 -19.60 1.50 2.67
N PRO A 133 -20.63 2.10 3.29
CA PRO A 133 -21.89 2.44 2.63
C PRO A 133 -21.74 3.76 1.83
N PRO A 134 -21.75 3.74 0.49
CA PRO A 134 -21.41 4.92 -0.32
C PRO A 134 -22.33 6.12 -0.04
N LEU A 135 -23.66 5.90 -0.02
CA LEU A 135 -24.65 6.97 0.21
C LEU A 135 -24.46 7.67 1.56
N MET A 136 -24.12 6.93 2.62
CA MET A 136 -23.86 7.52 3.93
C MET A 136 -22.60 8.40 3.89
N PHE A 137 -21.53 7.92 3.26
CA PHE A 137 -20.29 8.67 3.12
C PHE A 137 -20.43 9.91 2.23
N ASP A 138 -21.28 9.88 1.21
CA ASP A 138 -21.61 11.06 0.41
C ASP A 138 -22.31 12.15 1.23
N VAL A 139 -23.24 11.76 2.09
CA VAL A 139 -23.98 12.67 2.98
C VAL A 139 -23.07 13.21 4.09
N ILE A 140 -22.25 12.35 4.71
CA ILE A 140 -21.22 12.76 5.68
C ILE A 140 -20.23 13.73 5.03
N ARG A 141 -19.77 13.45 3.81
CA ARG A 141 -18.89 14.36 3.07
C ARG A 141 -19.49 15.75 2.93
N LYS A 142 -20.74 15.86 2.47
CA LYS A 142 -21.43 17.16 2.34
C LYS A 142 -21.48 17.89 3.67
N ARG A 143 -21.86 17.19 4.74
CA ARG A 143 -21.87 17.76 6.10
C ARG A 143 -20.46 18.20 6.54
N MET A 144 -19.42 17.45 6.19
CA MET A 144 -18.03 17.76 6.54
C MET A 144 -17.58 19.13 6.01
N PHE A 145 -18.02 19.53 4.81
CA PHE A 145 -17.75 20.87 4.26
C PHE A 145 -18.30 22.01 5.13
N GLU A 146 -19.37 21.78 5.89
CA GLU A 146 -19.98 22.79 6.77
C GLU A 146 -19.32 22.83 8.16
N VAL A 147 -18.90 21.66 8.66
CA VAL A 147 -18.50 21.49 10.07
C VAL A 147 -16.99 21.36 10.30
N ALA A 148 -16.18 21.08 9.28
CA ALA A 148 -14.74 20.81 9.44
C ALA A 148 -14.00 21.91 10.21
N ARG A 149 -14.32 23.18 9.96
CA ARG A 149 -13.73 24.36 10.64
C ARG A 149 -13.90 24.38 12.16
N HIS A 150 -14.88 23.65 12.69
CA HIS A 150 -15.18 23.55 14.13
C HIS A 150 -14.63 22.27 14.75
N MET A 151 -13.91 21.43 13.98
CA MET A 151 -13.32 20.22 14.50
C MET A 151 -12.01 20.51 15.22
N GLU A 152 -11.86 19.89 16.38
CA GLU A 152 -10.59 19.86 17.09
C GLU A 152 -9.56 18.99 16.34
N PRO A 153 -8.25 19.21 16.57
CA PRO A 153 -7.17 18.49 15.90
C PRO A 153 -7.33 16.96 15.90
N TRP A 154 -7.70 16.38 17.04
CA TRP A 154 -7.90 14.94 17.15
C TRP A 154 -9.01 14.41 16.23
N HIS A 155 -10.12 15.13 16.11
CA HIS A 155 -11.26 14.73 15.28
C HIS A 155 -10.93 14.83 13.78
N LEU A 156 -10.16 15.84 13.38
CA LEU A 156 -9.63 15.94 12.01
C LEU A 156 -8.76 14.71 11.67
N THR A 157 -7.91 14.27 12.60
CA THR A 157 -7.11 13.06 12.43
C THR A 157 -7.96 11.79 12.29
N LEU A 158 -9.05 11.67 13.06
CA LEU A 158 -9.96 10.53 12.95
C LEU A 158 -10.64 10.45 11.58
N VAL A 159 -11.08 11.58 11.02
CA VAL A 159 -11.67 11.65 9.68
C VAL A 159 -10.63 11.27 8.63
N VAL A 160 -9.48 11.95 8.62
CA VAL A 160 -8.40 11.71 7.65
C VAL A 160 -7.94 10.25 7.67
N ASN A 161 -7.68 9.70 8.86
CA ASN A 161 -7.27 8.30 9.01
C ASN A 161 -8.41 7.33 8.68
N GLY A 162 -9.66 7.70 8.95
CA GLY A 162 -10.83 6.89 8.62
C GLY A 162 -11.00 6.71 7.11
N TYR A 163 -10.97 7.80 6.35
CA TYR A 163 -11.00 7.77 4.89
C TYR A 163 -9.80 7.00 4.31
N ALA A 164 -8.59 7.23 4.82
CA ALA A 164 -7.39 6.53 4.35
C ALA A 164 -7.40 5.02 4.64
N ARG A 165 -8.02 4.58 5.74
CA ARG A 165 -8.18 3.16 6.05
C ARG A 165 -9.17 2.45 5.15
N LEU A 166 -10.23 3.16 4.75
CA LEU A 166 -11.24 2.65 3.80
C LEU A 166 -10.79 2.74 2.34
N GLY A 167 -9.69 3.45 2.06
CA GLY A 167 -9.21 3.68 0.69
C GLY A 167 -10.08 4.65 -0.10
N LEU A 168 -10.77 5.57 0.58
CA LEU A 168 -11.67 6.54 -0.04
C LEU A 168 -10.89 7.77 -0.47
N LEU A 169 -10.64 7.88 -1.77
CA LEU A 169 -9.99 9.04 -2.38
C LEU A 169 -11.03 10.13 -2.67
N ASP A 170 -11.00 11.22 -1.90
CA ASP A 170 -11.76 12.44 -2.18
C ASP A 170 -10.85 13.66 -2.11
N THR A 171 -10.36 14.10 -3.27
CA THR A 171 -9.36 15.17 -3.39
C THR A 171 -9.87 16.50 -2.85
N ARG A 172 -11.17 16.81 -3.03
CA ARG A 172 -11.77 18.07 -2.56
C ARG A 172 -11.91 18.09 -1.04
N LEU A 173 -12.38 16.98 -0.46
CA LEU A 173 -12.48 16.85 0.98
C LEU A 173 -11.09 16.91 1.63
N PHE A 174 -10.09 16.22 1.06
CA PHE A 174 -8.73 16.26 1.59
C PHE A 174 -8.08 17.64 1.43
N ALA A 175 -8.38 18.41 0.37
CA ALA A 175 -7.93 19.80 0.27
C ALA A 175 -8.53 20.70 1.37
N LEU A 176 -9.81 20.53 1.69
CA LEU A 176 -10.45 21.23 2.83
C LEU A 176 -9.79 20.84 4.15
N LEU A 177 -9.64 19.54 4.40
CA LEU A 177 -9.02 19.03 5.63
C LEU A 177 -7.56 19.48 5.74
N ALA A 178 -6.81 19.53 4.65
CA ALA A 178 -5.45 20.07 4.62
C ALA A 178 -5.41 21.53 5.09
N THR A 179 -6.31 22.35 4.57
CA THR A 179 -6.41 23.78 4.95
C THR A 179 -6.66 23.93 6.43
N GLU A 180 -7.60 23.15 6.98
CA GLU A 180 -7.97 23.22 8.39
C GLU A 180 -6.89 22.66 9.32
N ILE A 181 -6.21 21.59 8.90
CA ILE A 181 -5.05 21.03 9.62
C ILE A 181 -3.91 22.04 9.66
N SER A 182 -3.58 22.68 8.51
CA SER A 182 -2.53 23.70 8.45
C SER A 182 -2.85 24.90 9.35
N ARG A 183 -4.12 25.33 9.42
CA ARG A 183 -4.56 26.42 10.31
C ARG A 183 -4.34 26.11 11.79
N GLN A 184 -4.51 24.85 12.19
CA GLN A 184 -4.40 24.42 13.59
C GLN A 184 -3.09 23.66 13.89
N ILE A 185 -2.11 23.65 12.99
CA ILE A 185 -0.97 22.71 13.01
C ILE A 185 -0.20 22.71 14.36
N GLY A 186 0.00 23.89 14.95
CA GLY A 186 0.67 24.05 16.24
C GLY A 186 -0.06 23.41 17.43
N ALA A 187 -1.38 23.21 17.33
CA ALA A 187 -2.20 22.58 18.37
C ALA A 187 -2.19 21.04 18.31
N PHE A 188 -1.72 20.43 17.21
CA PHE A 188 -1.67 18.98 17.09
C PHE A 188 -0.56 18.39 17.97
N PRO A 189 -0.83 17.33 18.76
CA PRO A 189 0.24 16.56 19.37
C PRO A 189 0.98 15.73 18.31
N ALA A 190 2.18 15.24 18.64
CA ALA A 190 3.07 14.56 17.70
C ALA A 190 2.45 13.32 17.03
N ARG A 191 1.70 12.49 17.79
CA ARG A 191 1.08 11.26 17.27
C ARG A 191 0.05 11.53 16.14
N PRO A 192 -0.92 12.45 16.32
CA PRO A 192 -1.79 12.88 15.23
C PRO A 192 -1.09 13.33 13.94
N LEU A 193 0.01 14.09 14.04
CA LEU A 193 0.76 14.53 12.86
C LEU A 193 1.29 13.34 12.05
N ALA A 194 1.85 12.33 12.72
CA ALA A 194 2.33 11.10 12.06
C ALA A 194 1.18 10.32 11.39
N LEU A 195 0.00 10.28 12.00
CA LEU A 195 -1.18 9.62 11.43
C LEU A 195 -1.70 10.36 10.19
N ILE A 196 -1.69 11.69 10.20
CA ILE A 196 -2.08 12.52 9.05
C ILE A 196 -1.10 12.28 7.91
N ALA A 197 0.22 12.37 8.14
CA ALA A 197 1.23 12.09 7.12
C ALA A 197 1.00 10.73 6.45
N ASN A 198 0.84 9.69 7.26
CA ASN A 198 0.59 8.34 6.78
C ASN A 198 -0.74 8.21 6.01
N ALA A 199 -1.80 8.92 6.42
CA ALA A 199 -3.07 8.88 5.73
C ALA A 199 -2.99 9.49 4.31
N TYR A 200 -2.33 10.65 4.15
CA TYR A 200 -2.07 11.25 2.84
C TYR A 200 -1.20 10.33 1.98
N ALA A 201 -0.16 9.73 2.56
CA ALA A 201 0.72 8.79 1.86
C ALA A 201 0.04 7.48 1.44
N ARG A 202 -0.95 7.02 2.21
CA ARG A 202 -1.75 5.84 1.88
C ARG A 202 -2.68 6.08 0.71
N LEU A 203 -3.30 7.26 0.65
CA LEU A 203 -4.19 7.65 -0.44
C LEU A 203 -3.44 8.24 -1.65
N ARG A 204 -2.10 8.37 -1.55
CA ARG A 204 -1.26 9.00 -2.57
C ARG A 204 -1.72 10.42 -2.94
N ILE A 205 -2.20 11.17 -1.94
CA ILE A 205 -2.63 12.56 -2.12
C ILE A 205 -1.42 13.45 -1.87
N GLU A 206 -0.96 14.11 -2.93
CA GLU A 206 0.12 15.07 -2.87
C GLU A 206 -0.44 16.48 -2.58
N ASN A 207 -0.40 16.88 -1.32
CA ASN A 207 -0.61 18.27 -0.92
C ASN A 207 0.71 18.84 -0.40
N ARG A 208 1.53 19.36 -1.32
CA ARG A 208 2.91 19.82 -1.02
C ARG A 208 2.94 20.81 0.15
N PHE A 209 2.06 21.81 0.12
CA PHE A 209 1.97 22.81 1.19
C PHE A 209 1.70 22.21 2.57
N LEU A 210 0.70 21.32 2.69
CA LEU A 210 0.42 20.64 3.96
C LEU A 210 1.63 19.82 4.41
N LEU A 211 2.26 19.07 3.49
CA LEU A 211 3.34 18.15 3.82
C LEU A 211 4.63 18.88 4.21
N GLU A 212 4.89 20.07 3.68
CA GLU A 212 5.97 20.95 4.13
C GLU A 212 5.70 21.45 5.56
N VAL A 213 4.53 22.08 5.79
CA VAL A 213 4.13 22.61 7.10
C VAL A 213 4.09 21.52 8.18
N LEU A 214 3.60 20.33 7.80
CA LEU A 214 3.54 19.17 8.67
C LEU A 214 4.94 18.62 8.98
N GLY A 215 5.88 18.71 8.04
CA GLY A 215 7.27 18.31 8.22
C GLY A 215 7.98 19.20 9.24
N ASP A 216 7.78 20.51 9.13
CA ASP A 216 8.33 21.49 10.07
C ASP A 216 7.77 21.32 11.48
N GLU A 217 6.46 21.08 11.61
CA GLU A 217 5.84 20.84 12.92
C GLU A 217 6.30 19.53 13.55
N ILE A 218 6.40 18.45 12.75
CA ILE A 218 6.94 17.17 13.20
C ILE A 218 8.38 17.34 13.67
N PHE A 219 9.21 18.07 12.93
CA PHE A 219 10.59 18.33 13.32
C PHE A 219 10.64 19.14 14.62
N ARG A 220 9.76 20.15 14.81
CA ARG A 220 9.67 20.90 16.08
C ARG A 220 9.27 20.01 17.26
N LYS A 221 8.35 19.06 17.07
CA LYS A 221 7.86 18.12 18.10
C LYS A 221 8.54 16.75 18.10
N ARG A 222 9.69 16.62 17.43
CA ARG A 222 10.36 15.32 17.19
C ARG A 222 10.70 14.53 18.45
N ALA A 223 10.95 15.21 19.57
CA ALA A 223 11.23 14.59 20.86
C ALA A 223 10.02 13.81 21.43
N ASP A 224 8.79 14.24 21.10
CA ASP A 224 7.56 13.64 21.59
C ASP A 224 7.03 12.49 20.71
N LEU A 225 7.73 12.18 19.61
CA LEU A 225 7.35 11.10 18.72
C LEU A 225 7.65 9.74 19.37
N SER A 226 6.63 8.88 19.35
CA SER A 226 6.80 7.47 19.65
C SER A 226 7.58 6.77 18.51
N PRO A 227 8.22 5.63 18.78
CA PRO A 227 8.89 4.82 17.75
C PRO A 227 8.01 4.54 16.53
N GLN A 228 6.74 4.21 16.77
CA GLN A 228 5.75 4.02 15.70
C GLN A 228 5.48 5.33 14.95
N GLY A 229 5.40 6.46 15.64
CA GLY A 229 5.25 7.78 15.03
C GLY A 229 6.38 8.09 14.06
N VAL A 230 7.63 7.88 14.47
CA VAL A 230 8.80 8.05 13.59
C VAL A 230 8.69 7.19 12.34
N ALA A 231 8.39 5.89 12.50
CA ALA A 231 8.27 4.95 11.40
C ALA A 231 7.17 5.35 10.40
N LEU A 232 6.02 5.82 10.88
CA LEU A 232 4.92 6.29 10.03
C LEU A 232 5.30 7.54 9.26
N VAL A 233 6.01 8.49 9.88
CA VAL A 233 6.45 9.72 9.24
C VAL A 233 7.45 9.43 8.12
N VAL A 234 8.57 8.77 8.42
CA VAL A 234 9.61 8.53 7.40
C VAL A 234 9.05 7.73 6.23
N ASN A 235 8.20 6.72 6.51
CA ASN A 235 7.54 5.94 5.48
C ASN A 235 6.52 6.77 4.68
N ALA A 236 5.80 7.69 5.30
CA ALA A 236 4.87 8.58 4.60
C ALA A 236 5.59 9.50 3.61
N TYR A 237 6.66 10.17 4.04
CA TYR A 237 7.46 11.04 3.18
C TYR A 237 8.13 10.25 2.06
N ALA A 238 8.69 9.07 2.37
CA ALA A 238 9.29 8.21 1.36
C ALA A 238 8.29 7.75 0.29
N ARG A 239 7.05 7.43 0.68
CA ARG A 239 6.00 6.95 -0.23
C ARG A 239 5.43 8.04 -1.15
N LEU A 240 5.37 9.27 -0.65
CA LEU A 240 4.95 10.44 -1.42
C LEU A 240 6.10 11.07 -2.22
N ASN A 241 7.28 10.45 -2.18
CA ASN A 241 8.50 10.94 -2.81
C ASN A 241 8.83 12.41 -2.44
N ILE A 242 8.67 12.76 -1.17
CA ILE A 242 8.97 14.10 -0.67
C ILE A 242 10.39 14.11 -0.14
N VAL A 243 11.23 14.90 -0.80
CA VAL A 243 12.63 15.08 -0.43
C VAL A 243 12.72 15.96 0.82
N ASN A 244 13.05 15.37 1.96
CA ASN A 244 13.36 16.10 3.19
C ASN A 244 14.60 15.50 3.88
N PRO A 245 15.82 15.82 3.41
CA PRO A 245 17.05 15.25 3.93
C PRO A 245 17.24 15.53 5.42
N VAL A 246 16.92 16.74 5.88
CA VAL A 246 17.05 17.14 7.29
C VAL A 246 16.26 16.22 8.23
N LEU A 247 15.04 15.85 7.85
CA LEU A 247 14.21 14.94 8.63
C LEU A 247 14.79 13.51 8.64
N PHE A 248 15.27 13.03 7.50
CA PHE A 248 15.86 11.69 7.37
C PHE A 248 17.20 11.61 8.11
N ASP A 249 18.12 12.54 7.90
CA ASP A 249 19.40 12.63 8.61
C ASP A 249 19.21 12.65 10.13
N TYR A 250 18.27 13.47 10.63
CA TYR A 250 17.98 13.51 12.05
C TYR A 250 17.51 12.15 12.60
N PHE A 251 16.57 11.47 11.93
CA PHE A 251 16.09 10.17 12.39
C PHE A 251 17.13 9.07 12.19
N ALA A 252 18.01 9.18 11.19
CA ALA A 252 19.12 8.25 11.00
C ALA A 252 20.07 8.26 12.20
N ASP A 253 20.30 9.44 12.80
CA ASP A 253 21.14 9.60 13.98
C ASP A 253 20.38 9.34 15.30
N ALA A 254 19.10 9.72 15.39
CA ALA A 254 18.33 9.63 16.64
C ALA A 254 17.77 8.24 16.93
N VAL A 255 17.37 7.47 15.90
CA VAL A 255 16.76 6.14 16.06
C VAL A 255 17.71 5.12 16.72
N PRO A 256 19.01 5.03 16.37
CA PRO A 256 19.96 4.13 17.02
C PRO A 256 20.01 4.24 18.54
N ALA A 257 19.91 5.47 19.08
CA ALA A 257 19.95 5.70 20.53
C ALA A 257 18.75 5.11 21.28
N ARG A 258 17.62 4.89 20.60
CA ARG A 258 16.36 4.37 21.17
C ARG A 258 15.94 3.03 20.55
N MET A 259 16.87 2.33 19.91
CA MET A 259 16.60 1.14 19.10
C MET A 259 15.86 0.02 19.86
N SER A 260 16.07 -0.09 21.18
CA SER A 260 15.40 -1.07 22.04
C SER A 260 13.88 -0.86 22.16
N GLU A 261 13.39 0.37 21.97
CA GLU A 261 11.96 0.71 22.00
C GLU A 261 11.23 0.33 20.70
N TYR A 262 11.96 0.03 19.62
CA TYR A 262 11.36 -0.25 18.31
C TYR A 262 10.95 -1.71 18.19
N HIS A 263 9.70 -1.91 17.76
CA HIS A 263 9.17 -3.20 17.35
C HIS A 263 9.49 -3.49 15.88
N LEU A 264 9.49 -4.78 15.53
CA LEU A 264 9.83 -5.28 14.19
C LEU A 264 9.07 -4.56 13.07
N HIS A 265 7.76 -4.35 13.24
CA HIS A 265 6.96 -3.63 12.24
C HIS A 265 7.44 -2.19 11.98
N SER A 266 7.84 -1.47 13.03
CA SER A 266 8.35 -0.11 12.89
C SER A 266 9.71 -0.10 12.17
N LEU A 267 10.55 -1.10 12.44
CA LEU A 267 11.83 -1.28 11.74
C LEU A 267 11.64 -1.59 10.25
N CYS A 268 10.66 -2.44 9.88
CA CYS A 268 10.36 -2.70 8.47
C CYS A 268 9.92 -1.42 7.74
N LEU A 269 9.09 -0.59 8.36
CA LEU A 269 8.64 0.68 7.76
C LEU A 269 9.80 1.67 7.59
N ILE A 270 10.68 1.79 8.59
CA ILE A 270 11.88 2.63 8.51
C ILE A 270 12.80 2.11 7.40
N GLY A 271 13.15 0.82 7.40
CA GLY A 271 14.02 0.23 6.37
C GLY A 271 13.48 0.46 4.97
N ALA A 272 12.19 0.22 4.76
CA ALA A 272 11.54 0.44 3.47
C ALA A 272 11.50 1.92 3.07
N ALA A 273 11.38 2.84 4.04
CA ALA A 273 11.40 4.28 3.77
C ALA A 273 12.77 4.73 3.23
N TYR A 274 13.85 4.36 3.93
CA TYR A 274 15.22 4.72 3.52
C TYR A 274 15.60 4.05 2.20
N ALA A 275 15.22 2.78 2.01
CA ALA A 275 15.45 2.07 0.75
C ALA A 275 14.75 2.75 -0.44
N ARG A 276 13.49 3.19 -0.30
CA ARG A 276 12.76 3.89 -1.38
C ARG A 276 13.38 5.24 -1.72
N GLN A 277 13.87 5.97 -0.72
CA GLN A 277 14.52 7.27 -0.91
C GLN A 277 15.99 7.14 -1.32
N GLN A 278 16.54 5.92 -1.41
CA GLN A 278 17.96 5.65 -1.65
C GLN A 278 18.89 6.44 -0.69
N HIS A 279 18.40 6.69 0.53
CA HIS A 279 19.11 7.47 1.52
C HIS A 279 20.02 6.56 2.34
N THR A 280 21.33 6.70 2.15
CA THR A 280 22.31 5.84 2.82
C THR A 280 22.46 6.21 4.29
N ALA A 281 22.18 5.28 5.20
CA ALA A 281 22.34 5.47 6.65
C ALA A 281 23.00 4.24 7.30
N PRO A 282 24.32 4.03 7.14
CA PRO A 282 24.99 2.79 7.57
C PRO A 282 24.83 2.47 9.06
N ARG A 283 24.99 3.47 9.94
CA ARG A 283 24.84 3.31 11.40
C ARG A 283 23.43 2.88 11.80
N LEU A 284 22.41 3.43 11.14
CA LEU A 284 21.02 3.05 11.36
C LEU A 284 20.81 1.58 10.99
N PHE A 285 21.25 1.17 9.80
CA PHE A 285 21.04 -0.18 9.30
C PHE A 285 21.84 -1.24 10.07
N GLU A 286 23.03 -0.90 10.57
CA GLU A 286 23.80 -1.77 11.48
C GLU A 286 23.03 -2.03 12.78
N ALA A 287 22.61 -0.96 13.47
CA ALA A 287 21.84 -1.07 14.71
C ALA A 287 20.46 -1.74 14.50
N MET A 288 19.81 -1.51 13.35
CA MET A 288 18.59 -2.23 12.97
C MET A 288 18.84 -3.73 12.81
N GLY A 289 19.94 -4.12 12.15
CA GLY A 289 20.31 -5.52 11.95
C GLY A 289 20.52 -6.25 13.28
N GLU A 290 21.24 -5.63 14.22
CA GLU A 290 21.41 -6.16 15.58
C GLU A 290 20.08 -6.33 16.32
N ARG A 291 19.21 -5.32 16.26
CA ARG A 291 17.90 -5.37 16.91
C ARG A 291 16.99 -6.44 16.30
N ILE A 292 17.01 -6.59 14.98
CA ILE A 292 16.30 -7.66 14.28
C ILE A 292 16.81 -9.04 14.74
N GLY A 293 18.12 -9.19 14.94
CA GLY A 293 18.71 -10.41 15.50
C GLY A 293 18.21 -10.73 16.92
N GLN A 294 18.11 -9.71 17.78
CA GLN A 294 17.53 -9.84 19.12
C GLN A 294 16.05 -10.25 19.10
N LEU A 295 15.30 -9.78 18.10
CA LEU A 295 13.87 -10.08 17.90
C LEU A 295 13.66 -11.32 17.01
N SER A 296 14.68 -12.17 16.82
CA SER A 296 14.63 -13.31 15.90
C SER A 296 13.48 -14.29 16.16
N ALA A 297 13.05 -14.44 17.42
CA ALA A 297 11.92 -15.30 17.78
C ALA A 297 10.55 -14.77 17.30
N GLU A 298 10.43 -13.47 17.03
CA GLU A 298 9.20 -12.82 16.57
C GLU A 298 9.17 -12.62 15.04
N LEU A 299 10.19 -13.09 14.32
CA LEU A 299 10.28 -12.93 12.88
C LEU A 299 9.22 -13.75 12.16
N TYR A 300 8.53 -13.09 11.23
CA TYR A 300 7.56 -13.69 10.32
C TYR A 300 8.00 -13.45 8.87
N PRO A 301 7.54 -14.27 7.89
CA PRO A 301 8.00 -14.25 6.50
C PRO A 301 8.11 -12.84 5.88
N ARG A 302 7.04 -12.05 5.99
CA ARG A 302 6.99 -10.68 5.49
C ARG A 302 8.06 -9.77 6.08
N ALA A 303 8.33 -9.86 7.38
CA ALA A 303 9.33 -9.01 8.02
C ALA A 303 10.73 -9.35 7.53
N VAL A 304 11.05 -10.64 7.41
CA VAL A 304 12.34 -11.11 6.88
C VAL A 304 12.53 -10.61 5.45
N ALA A 305 11.54 -10.83 4.59
CA ALA A 305 11.57 -10.38 3.19
C ALA A 305 11.72 -8.85 3.09
N SER A 306 10.94 -8.09 3.86
CA SER A 306 10.99 -6.63 3.84
C SER A 306 12.31 -6.07 4.34
N CYS A 307 12.88 -6.63 5.41
CA CYS A 307 14.15 -6.18 5.95
C CYS A 307 15.30 -6.51 4.99
N VAL A 308 15.42 -7.75 4.53
CA VAL A 308 16.47 -8.16 3.59
C VAL A 308 16.40 -7.34 2.30
N PHE A 309 15.19 -7.09 1.78
CA PHE A 309 14.99 -6.24 0.61
C PHE A 309 15.43 -4.80 0.84
N SER A 310 15.07 -4.21 1.99
CA SER A 310 15.47 -2.84 2.31
C SER A 310 16.99 -2.69 2.43
N PHE A 311 17.66 -3.66 3.06
CA PHE A 311 19.11 -3.69 3.19
C PHE A 311 19.79 -3.86 1.82
N ALA A 312 19.26 -4.77 1.00
CA ALA A 312 19.81 -5.04 -0.32
C ALA A 312 19.69 -3.83 -1.26
N GLN A 313 18.55 -3.11 -1.26
CA GLN A 313 18.35 -1.91 -2.08
C GLN A 313 19.39 -0.82 -1.80
N LEU A 314 19.79 -0.65 -0.54
CA LEU A 314 20.85 0.29 -0.14
C LEU A 314 22.26 -0.28 -0.27
N GLY A 315 22.43 -1.51 -0.77
CA GLY A 315 23.72 -2.18 -0.88
C GLY A 315 24.35 -2.58 0.47
N VAL A 316 23.59 -2.52 1.57
CA VAL A 316 24.09 -2.83 2.92
C VAL A 316 24.11 -4.34 3.13
N ARG A 317 25.30 -4.88 3.40
CA ARG A 317 25.50 -6.32 3.66
C ARG A 317 25.58 -6.58 5.17
N HIS A 318 24.45 -6.94 5.78
CA HIS A 318 24.42 -7.38 7.17
C HIS A 318 24.53 -8.92 7.25
N GLY A 319 25.72 -9.40 7.63
CA GLY A 319 26.08 -10.83 7.60
C GLY A 319 25.08 -11.76 8.30
N PRO A 320 24.75 -11.55 9.59
CA PRO A 320 23.81 -12.41 10.32
C PRO A 320 22.42 -12.50 9.66
N LEU A 321 21.88 -11.38 9.20
CA LEU A 321 20.56 -11.35 8.53
C LEU A 321 20.60 -12.12 7.21
N LEU A 322 21.64 -11.93 6.40
CA LEU A 322 21.82 -12.62 5.11
C LEU A 322 22.17 -14.12 5.28
N TYR A 323 22.73 -14.51 6.41
CA TYR A 323 23.00 -15.91 6.71
C TYR A 323 21.73 -16.64 7.19
N HIS A 324 20.93 -16.00 8.05
CA HIS A 324 19.75 -16.64 8.66
C HIS A 324 18.46 -16.53 7.84
N ALA A 325 18.31 -15.54 6.96
CA ALA A 325 17.10 -15.39 6.14
C ALA A 325 16.79 -16.62 5.26
N PRO A 326 17.76 -17.27 4.57
CA PRO A 326 17.51 -18.48 3.79
C PRO A 326 17.08 -19.67 4.64
N ILE A 327 17.72 -19.83 5.81
CA ILE A 327 17.39 -20.89 6.77
C ILE A 327 15.96 -20.73 7.28
N HIS A 328 15.54 -19.48 7.54
CA HIS A 328 14.16 -19.18 7.91
C HIS A 328 13.18 -19.48 6.76
N ALA A 329 13.53 -19.09 5.52
CA ALA A 329 12.71 -19.36 4.34
C ALA A 329 12.54 -20.86 4.07
N GLU A 330 13.61 -21.65 4.25
CA GLU A 330 13.58 -23.11 4.14
C GLU A 330 12.69 -23.75 5.21
N ARG A 331 12.86 -23.34 6.49
CA ARG A 331 12.10 -23.89 7.62
C ARG A 331 10.60 -23.58 7.54
N PHE A 332 10.23 -22.40 7.04
CA PHE A 332 8.86 -21.93 6.97
C PHE A 332 8.35 -21.81 5.52
N ALA A 333 8.88 -22.60 4.59
CA ALA A 333 8.62 -22.49 3.15
C ALA A 333 7.11 -22.48 2.79
N SER A 334 6.28 -23.20 3.53
CA SER A 334 4.82 -23.23 3.33
C SER A 334 4.13 -21.90 3.67
N SER A 335 4.65 -21.17 4.67
CA SER A 335 4.11 -19.90 5.17
C SER A 335 4.52 -18.69 4.32
N TYR A 336 5.58 -18.81 3.51
CA TYR A 336 6.00 -17.75 2.62
C TYR A 336 5.08 -17.62 1.41
N THR A 337 4.72 -16.37 1.09
CA THR A 337 4.03 -16.01 -0.14
C THR A 337 5.01 -15.85 -1.30
N CYS A 338 4.50 -15.94 -2.53
CA CYS A 338 5.26 -15.65 -3.76
C CYS A 338 5.92 -14.26 -3.71
N ASP A 339 5.18 -13.25 -3.26
CA ASP A 339 5.68 -11.88 -3.14
C ASP A 339 6.90 -11.79 -2.19
N GLU A 340 6.87 -12.50 -1.06
CA GLU A 340 7.95 -12.50 -0.07
C GLU A 340 9.19 -13.26 -0.55
N LEU A 341 8.99 -14.39 -1.23
CA LEU A 341 10.08 -15.14 -1.85
C LEU A 341 10.74 -14.36 -2.99
N ALA A 342 9.93 -13.67 -3.80
CA ALA A 342 10.43 -12.78 -4.85
C ALA A 342 11.27 -11.63 -4.28
N MET A 343 10.82 -11.02 -3.17
CA MET A 343 11.61 -10.01 -2.46
C MET A 343 12.96 -10.58 -2.01
N LEU A 344 13.00 -11.77 -1.42
CA LEU A 344 14.25 -12.42 -1.03
C LEU A 344 15.14 -12.71 -2.26
N ALA A 345 14.61 -13.37 -3.29
CA ALA A 345 15.34 -13.67 -4.52
C ALA A 345 15.97 -12.41 -5.13
N GLN A 346 15.19 -11.34 -5.28
CA GLN A 346 15.66 -10.06 -5.81
C GLN A 346 16.74 -9.43 -4.94
N SER A 347 16.64 -9.57 -3.62
CA SER A 347 17.63 -9.04 -2.68
C SER A 347 18.99 -9.72 -2.83
N TYR A 348 19.00 -11.06 -2.89
CA TYR A 348 20.22 -11.84 -3.08
C TYR A 348 20.82 -11.62 -4.46
N ALA A 349 19.98 -11.51 -5.49
CA ALA A 349 20.41 -11.16 -6.83
C ALA A 349 20.99 -9.74 -6.88
N HIS A 350 20.38 -8.75 -6.21
CA HIS A 350 20.90 -7.37 -6.14
C HIS A 350 22.30 -7.33 -5.53
N LEU A 351 22.50 -8.05 -4.43
CA LEU A 351 23.79 -8.16 -3.73
C LEU A 351 24.79 -9.11 -4.40
N SER A 352 24.40 -9.80 -5.47
CA SER A 352 25.18 -10.84 -6.16
C SER A 352 25.63 -11.97 -5.22
N ILE A 353 24.74 -12.41 -4.33
CA ILE A 353 24.99 -13.51 -3.39
C ILE A 353 24.28 -14.76 -3.91
N ASN A 354 25.06 -15.79 -4.24
CA ASN A 354 24.51 -17.09 -4.63
C ASN A 354 24.21 -17.93 -3.39
N ASN A 355 22.93 -18.19 -3.12
CA ASN A 355 22.50 -19.03 -2.01
C ASN A 355 21.64 -20.20 -2.52
N THR A 356 22.27 -21.36 -2.66
CA THR A 356 21.64 -22.54 -3.27
C THR A 356 20.40 -23.00 -2.50
N THR A 357 20.39 -22.94 -1.17
CA THR A 357 19.26 -23.42 -0.35
C THR A 357 18.01 -22.56 -0.52
N LEU A 358 18.15 -21.24 -0.56
CA LEU A 358 17.06 -20.31 -0.84
C LEU A 358 16.43 -20.61 -2.20
N PHE A 359 17.25 -20.69 -3.25
CA PHE A 359 16.73 -20.88 -4.60
C PHE A 359 16.14 -22.27 -4.84
N GLN A 360 16.68 -23.32 -4.21
CA GLN A 360 16.05 -24.64 -4.19
C GLN A 360 14.67 -24.61 -3.48
N THR A 361 14.58 -23.88 -2.37
CA THR A 361 13.30 -23.68 -1.66
C THR A 361 12.29 -22.97 -2.55
N ILE A 362 12.71 -21.92 -3.25
CA ILE A 362 11.87 -21.17 -4.20
C ILE A 362 11.39 -22.07 -5.34
N LEU A 363 12.31 -22.82 -5.98
CA LEU A 363 11.99 -23.76 -7.05
C LEU A 363 10.99 -24.82 -6.60
N GLY A 364 11.17 -25.38 -5.40
CA GLY A 364 10.24 -26.34 -4.81
C GLY A 364 8.83 -25.80 -4.59
N GLN A 365 8.65 -24.47 -4.47
CA GLN A 365 7.35 -23.82 -4.29
C GLN A 365 6.75 -23.27 -5.60
N MET A 366 7.45 -23.33 -6.74
CA MET A 366 7.03 -22.73 -8.01
C MET A 366 5.65 -23.19 -8.49
N HIS A 367 5.32 -24.47 -8.29
CA HIS A 367 4.04 -25.05 -8.67
C HIS A 367 2.84 -24.37 -7.98
N ARG A 368 3.01 -23.79 -6.78
CA ARG A 368 1.96 -23.04 -6.08
C ARG A 368 1.64 -21.70 -6.73
N PHE A 369 2.52 -21.21 -7.61
CA PHE A 369 2.38 -19.91 -8.27
C PHE A 369 1.67 -20.01 -9.62
N ALA A 370 1.47 -21.23 -10.14
CA ALA A 370 0.71 -21.45 -11.36
C ALA A 370 -0.80 -21.28 -11.09
N MET A 371 -1.44 -20.33 -11.76
CA MET A 371 -2.90 -20.28 -11.84
C MET A 371 -3.42 -21.48 -12.62
N VAL A 372 -4.36 -22.23 -12.05
CA VAL A 372 -5.19 -23.17 -12.82
C VAL A 372 -6.17 -22.32 -13.62
N ALA A 373 -6.13 -22.42 -14.95
CA ALA A 373 -7.09 -21.75 -15.82
C ALA A 373 -8.51 -22.23 -15.48
N ILE A 374 -9.28 -21.40 -14.79
CA ILE A 374 -10.72 -21.59 -14.64
C ILE A 374 -11.34 -20.91 -15.86
N ASP A 375 -12.04 -21.71 -16.66
CA ASP A 375 -12.86 -21.27 -17.79
C ASP A 375 -13.98 -20.36 -17.25
N VAL A 376 -13.88 -19.04 -17.47
CA VAL A 376 -14.94 -18.09 -17.09
C VAL A 376 -15.27 -17.20 -18.27
N SER A 377 -16.28 -17.64 -19.02
CA SER A 377 -17.15 -16.74 -19.75
C SER A 377 -17.99 -15.95 -18.74
N GLY A 378 -17.92 -14.62 -18.82
CA GLY A 378 -18.88 -13.70 -18.22
C GLY A 378 -18.60 -13.29 -16.76
N THR A 379 -17.93 -12.15 -16.57
CA THR A 379 -18.53 -10.90 -16.08
C THR A 379 -17.39 -9.93 -15.75
N GLU A 380 -17.39 -8.81 -16.47
CA GLU A 380 -16.53 -7.66 -16.23
C GLU A 380 -16.85 -7.08 -14.85
N ASP A 381 -15.84 -6.99 -13.99
CA ASP A 381 -15.82 -6.01 -12.90
C ASP A 381 -14.38 -5.53 -12.73
N SER A 382 -14.08 -4.45 -13.44
CA SER A 382 -12.91 -3.60 -13.25
C SER A 382 -12.96 -2.99 -11.84
N SER A 383 -11.97 -3.27 -11.00
CA SER A 383 -11.61 -2.34 -9.92
C SER A 383 -10.17 -2.51 -9.47
N ASP A 384 -9.45 -1.39 -9.52
CA ASP A 384 -8.10 -1.17 -9.05
C ASP A 384 -7.82 -1.85 -7.70
N TYR A 385 -7.05 -2.92 -7.74
CA TYR A 385 -6.68 -3.67 -6.56
C TYR A 385 -5.43 -3.04 -5.93
N HIS A 386 -5.67 -2.06 -5.04
CA HIS A 386 -4.68 -1.47 -4.17
C HIS A 386 -3.94 -2.53 -3.34
N GLY A 387 -2.76 -2.93 -3.81
CA GLY A 387 -1.84 -3.83 -3.13
C GLY A 387 -1.21 -3.19 -1.88
N GLU A 388 -1.99 -2.95 -0.82
CA GLU A 388 -1.46 -2.50 0.46
C GLU A 388 -2.40 -2.65 1.68
N LYS A 389 -3.40 -3.53 1.60
CA LYS A 389 -4.30 -3.80 2.75
C LYS A 389 -3.66 -4.55 3.92
N ALA A 390 -2.40 -4.98 3.84
CA ALA A 390 -1.73 -5.70 4.93
C ALA A 390 -1.03 -4.82 5.98
N PHE A 391 -0.90 -3.50 5.78
CA PHE A 391 -0.01 -2.68 6.63
C PHE A 391 -0.66 -1.63 7.49
N ALA A 392 -2.00 -1.46 7.47
CA ALA A 392 -2.56 -0.38 8.25
C ALA A 392 -4.03 -0.56 8.64
N SER A 393 -4.22 -1.28 9.75
CA SER A 393 -5.32 -1.05 10.69
C SER A 393 -5.13 -1.82 12.00
N GLN A 394 -4.62 -1.17 13.05
CA GLN A 394 -5.13 -1.40 14.40
C GLN A 394 -5.31 -0.08 15.14
N PRO A 395 -6.51 0.22 15.69
CA PRO A 395 -6.67 1.19 16.77
C PRO A 395 -6.19 0.53 18.05
N GLN A 396 -5.13 1.04 18.67
CA GLN A 396 -4.95 0.81 20.11
C GLN A 396 -4.81 2.16 20.80
N GLY A 397 -5.84 2.46 21.59
CA GLY A 397 -5.85 3.57 22.54
C GLY A 397 -4.95 3.23 23.73
N GLU A 398 -4.26 4.23 24.23
CA GLU A 398 -3.55 4.19 25.50
C GLU A 398 -4.03 5.35 26.37
N VAL A 399 -4.28 5.04 27.63
CA VAL A 399 -4.09 5.98 28.73
C VAL A 399 -3.03 5.37 29.64
N LYS A 400 -2.06 6.21 30.01
CA LYS A 400 -0.87 5.94 30.82
C LYS A 400 -1.12 5.07 32.06
N GLY A 401 -0.15 4.22 32.36
CA GLY A 401 -0.01 3.54 33.65
C GLY A 401 1.12 2.51 33.60
N SER A 402 2.21 2.82 34.30
CA SER A 402 3.39 1.97 34.49
C SER A 402 3.07 0.52 34.90
N GLY A 403 3.72 -0.46 34.28
CA GLY A 403 3.66 -1.85 34.73
C GLY A 403 4.14 -2.85 33.68
N ALA A 404 5.42 -3.21 33.79
CA ALA A 404 6.14 -4.35 33.23
C ALA A 404 5.43 -5.36 32.30
N VAL A 405 6.03 -5.51 31.11
CA VAL A 405 6.44 -6.79 30.47
C VAL A 405 5.44 -7.95 30.57
N ARG A 406 4.58 -8.14 29.54
CA ARG A 406 4.11 -9.45 29.03
C ARG A 406 3.08 -9.41 27.87
N ASP A 407 3.09 -8.43 26.96
CA ASP A 407 2.04 -8.30 25.93
C ASP A 407 2.44 -8.70 24.48
N GLY A 408 3.60 -9.33 24.28
CA GLY A 408 4.04 -9.79 22.95
C GLY A 408 3.38 -11.08 22.45
N GLN A 409 3.03 -12.01 23.34
CA GLN A 409 2.65 -13.38 22.95
C GLN A 409 1.17 -13.53 22.56
N GLU A 410 0.24 -12.81 23.22
CA GLU A 410 -1.20 -12.89 22.90
C GLU A 410 -1.55 -12.20 21.56
N TYR A 411 -0.68 -11.32 21.06
CA TYR A 411 -0.84 -10.63 19.78
C TYR A 411 -0.48 -11.54 18.59
N VAL A 412 0.56 -12.36 18.74
CA VAL A 412 0.98 -13.35 17.73
C VAL A 412 -0.06 -14.47 17.59
N ASP A 413 -0.64 -14.89 18.71
CA ASP A 413 -1.73 -15.87 18.76
C ASP A 413 -3.03 -15.37 18.09
N ALA A 414 -3.30 -14.05 18.12
CA ALA A 414 -4.48 -13.47 17.47
C ALA A 414 -4.33 -13.38 15.94
N ILE A 415 -3.11 -13.16 15.45
CA ILE A 415 -2.78 -13.23 14.02
C ILE A 415 -2.91 -14.68 13.54
N ALA A 416 -2.33 -15.64 14.27
CA ALA A 416 -2.44 -17.07 13.98
C ALA A 416 -3.88 -17.60 14.03
N ARG A 417 -4.75 -17.05 14.91
CA ARG A 417 -6.17 -17.44 14.98
C ARG A 417 -7.05 -16.73 13.94
N SER A 418 -6.63 -15.59 13.39
CA SER A 418 -7.33 -14.92 12.28
C SER A 418 -7.06 -15.56 10.92
N GLU A 419 -5.95 -16.31 10.80
CA GLU A 419 -5.63 -17.15 9.64
C GLU A 419 -6.08 -18.62 9.84
N GLY A 420 -6.55 -18.98 11.04
CA GLY A 420 -6.89 -20.36 11.41
C GLY A 420 -8.34 -20.80 11.21
N THR A 421 -9.22 -19.98 10.62
CA THR A 421 -10.61 -20.41 10.30
C THR A 421 -11.12 -19.79 8.99
N SER A 422 -10.56 -20.20 7.87
CA SER A 422 -11.24 -20.12 6.57
C SER A 422 -10.84 -21.30 5.70
N GLU A 423 -11.43 -22.46 5.97
CA GLU A 423 -11.57 -23.47 4.93
C GLU A 423 -12.37 -22.83 3.77
N GLY A 424 -11.72 -22.59 2.63
CA GLY A 424 -12.37 -22.16 1.39
C GLY A 424 -12.14 -20.73 0.90
N ARG A 425 -11.09 -20.00 1.32
CA ARG A 425 -10.66 -18.77 0.62
C ARG A 425 -9.38 -19.02 -0.17
N THR A 426 -9.47 -19.00 -1.50
CA THR A 426 -8.32 -19.01 -2.40
C THR A 426 -7.40 -17.84 -2.05
N ALA A 427 -6.10 -18.11 -1.86
CA ALA A 427 -5.12 -17.05 -1.63
C ALA A 427 -5.14 -16.07 -2.80
N PRO A 428 -5.02 -14.75 -2.56
CA PRO A 428 -4.99 -13.77 -3.64
C PRO A 428 -3.82 -14.07 -4.60
N PRO A 429 -3.99 -13.85 -5.92
CA PRO A 429 -2.95 -14.13 -6.90
C PRO A 429 -1.68 -13.30 -6.62
N CYS A 430 -0.50 -13.90 -6.85
CA CYS A 430 0.79 -13.24 -6.71
C CYS A 430 0.87 -11.97 -7.58
N ARG A 431 1.63 -10.95 -7.17
CA ARG A 431 1.80 -9.74 -8.01
C ARG A 431 2.65 -10.04 -9.23
N VAL A 432 2.32 -9.45 -10.39
CA VAL A 432 3.14 -9.62 -11.61
C VAL A 432 4.58 -9.17 -11.39
N VAL A 433 4.78 -8.06 -10.67
CA VAL A 433 6.12 -7.55 -10.31
C VAL A 433 6.97 -8.60 -9.59
N SER A 434 6.36 -9.40 -8.73
CA SER A 434 7.04 -10.46 -7.99
C SER A 434 7.49 -11.61 -8.91
N LEU A 435 6.70 -11.95 -9.93
CA LEU A 435 7.08 -12.90 -10.98
C LEU A 435 8.26 -12.37 -11.81
N VAL A 436 8.22 -11.08 -12.18
CA VAL A 436 9.32 -10.41 -12.89
C VAL A 436 10.61 -10.42 -12.05
N TRP A 437 10.52 -10.13 -10.75
CA TRP A 437 11.66 -10.18 -9.84
C TRP A 437 12.26 -11.58 -9.69
N LEU A 438 11.43 -12.63 -9.65
CA LEU A 438 11.92 -14.01 -9.64
C LEU A 438 12.69 -14.34 -10.92
N LEU A 439 12.13 -13.99 -12.08
CA LEU A 439 12.77 -14.21 -13.38
C LEU A 439 14.10 -13.44 -13.50
N GLN A 440 14.12 -12.17 -13.08
CA GLN A 440 15.34 -11.35 -13.03
C GLN A 440 16.39 -11.96 -12.11
N ALA A 441 15.98 -12.44 -10.92
CA ALA A 441 16.89 -13.03 -9.96
C ALA A 441 17.51 -14.33 -10.49
N PHE A 442 16.70 -15.19 -11.12
CA PHE A 442 17.18 -16.42 -11.78
C PHE A 442 18.16 -16.11 -12.92
N ALA A 443 17.83 -15.14 -13.78
CA ALA A 443 18.69 -14.74 -14.88
C ALA A 443 20.03 -14.17 -14.39
N LYS A 444 20.00 -13.24 -13.42
CA LYS A 444 21.19 -12.58 -12.90
C LYS A 444 22.14 -13.52 -12.15
N LEU A 445 21.60 -14.53 -11.47
CA LEU A 445 22.39 -15.52 -10.73
C LEU A 445 22.67 -16.80 -11.51
N HIS A 446 22.27 -16.85 -12.80
CA HIS A 446 22.45 -18.01 -13.66
C HIS A 446 21.84 -19.30 -13.08
N ILE A 447 20.65 -19.19 -12.48
CA ILE A 447 19.89 -20.31 -11.93
C ILE A 447 18.88 -20.74 -12.98
N PHE A 448 19.01 -21.98 -13.42
CA PHE A 448 18.22 -22.51 -14.53
C PHE A 448 17.41 -23.72 -14.09
N ASP A 449 16.10 -23.64 -14.29
CA ASP A 449 15.16 -24.73 -14.13
C ASP A 449 14.05 -24.60 -15.19
N ASP A 450 13.95 -25.57 -16.09
CA ASP A 450 13.05 -25.48 -17.25
C ASP A 450 11.57 -25.36 -16.82
N GLN A 451 11.19 -26.04 -15.73
CA GLN A 451 9.81 -26.03 -15.23
C GLN A 451 9.46 -24.69 -14.61
N ALA A 452 10.37 -24.09 -13.84
CA ALA A 452 10.17 -22.78 -13.25
C ALA A 452 10.06 -21.68 -14.32
N PHE A 453 10.88 -21.76 -15.37
CA PHE A 453 10.80 -20.81 -16.50
C PHE A 453 9.53 -21.00 -17.34
N ASP A 454 9.07 -22.24 -17.54
CA ASP A 454 7.77 -22.52 -18.19
C ASP A 454 6.62 -21.92 -17.34
N ILE A 455 6.61 -22.13 -16.01
CA ILE A 455 5.58 -21.58 -15.12
C ILE A 455 5.59 -20.05 -15.13
N LEU A 456 6.76 -19.42 -14.96
CA LEU A 456 6.89 -17.97 -14.96
C LEU A 456 6.50 -17.37 -16.32
N GLY A 457 6.92 -18.01 -17.43
CA GLY A 457 6.56 -17.59 -18.78
C GLY A 457 5.06 -17.68 -19.05
N ASP A 458 4.41 -18.80 -18.69
CA ASP A 458 2.96 -18.94 -18.83
C ASP A 458 2.20 -17.90 -17.98
N GLN A 459 2.59 -17.68 -16.72
CA GLN A 459 1.92 -16.69 -15.86
C GLN A 459 2.11 -15.24 -16.30
N LEU A 460 3.32 -14.88 -16.75
CA LEU A 460 3.60 -13.55 -17.31
C LEU A 460 2.88 -13.34 -18.64
N GLY A 461 2.83 -14.38 -19.49
CA GLY A 461 2.13 -14.38 -20.77
C GLY A 461 0.61 -14.23 -20.65
N LEU A 462 -0.01 -14.83 -19.63
CA LEU A 462 -1.44 -14.66 -19.35
C LEU A 462 -1.79 -13.27 -18.82
N ARG A 463 -0.83 -12.56 -18.21
CA ARG A 463 -1.03 -11.28 -17.52
C ARG A 463 -0.23 -10.14 -18.16
N VAL A 464 -0.02 -10.21 -19.47
CA VAL A 464 0.77 -9.20 -20.20
C VAL A 464 0.17 -7.81 -20.08
N GLU A 465 -1.16 -7.70 -19.99
CA GLU A 465 -1.86 -6.41 -19.82
C GLU A 465 -1.53 -5.71 -18.49
N GLU A 466 -1.07 -6.44 -17.48
CA GLU A 466 -0.64 -5.87 -16.20
C GLU A 466 0.84 -5.43 -16.21
N LEU A 467 1.59 -5.72 -17.29
CA LEU A 467 3.01 -5.37 -17.39
C LEU A 467 3.21 -3.93 -17.86
N THR A 468 3.87 -3.13 -17.02
CA THR A 468 4.35 -1.81 -17.44
C THR A 468 5.50 -1.92 -18.45
N PRO A 469 5.74 -0.90 -19.31
CA PRO A 469 6.83 -0.88 -20.30
C PRO A 469 8.22 -1.31 -19.76
N PRO A 470 8.69 -0.82 -18.59
CA PRO A 470 9.98 -1.24 -18.03
C PRO A 470 10.01 -2.74 -17.67
N MET A 471 8.88 -3.28 -17.19
CA MET A 471 8.76 -4.69 -16.84
C MET A 471 8.85 -5.58 -18.09
N ILE A 472 8.23 -5.17 -19.19
CA ILE A 472 8.31 -5.89 -20.48
C ILE A 472 9.76 -5.98 -20.93
N ALA A 473 10.48 -4.85 -20.93
CA ALA A 473 11.89 -4.80 -21.31
C ALA A 473 12.74 -5.76 -20.47
N HIS A 474 12.51 -5.78 -19.15
CA HIS A 474 13.21 -6.66 -18.23
C HIS A 474 12.86 -8.14 -18.37
N VAL A 475 11.60 -8.48 -18.67
CA VAL A 475 11.18 -9.88 -18.90
C VAL A 475 11.88 -10.41 -20.14
N LEU A 476 11.84 -9.67 -21.26
CA LEU A 476 12.51 -10.04 -22.50
C LEU A 476 14.03 -10.17 -22.29
N TYR A 477 14.63 -9.22 -21.59
CA TYR A 477 16.05 -9.27 -21.28
C TYR A 477 16.43 -10.47 -20.42
N SER A 478 15.62 -10.82 -19.43
CA SER A 478 15.89 -11.98 -18.56
C SER A 478 15.81 -13.30 -19.36
N PHE A 479 14.83 -13.43 -20.27
CA PHE A 479 14.77 -14.59 -21.17
C PHE A 479 15.96 -14.64 -22.14
N ALA A 480 16.34 -13.50 -22.70
CA ALA A 480 17.48 -13.40 -23.61
C ALA A 480 18.82 -13.75 -22.91
N GLN A 481 19.04 -13.23 -21.70
CA GLN A 481 20.21 -13.57 -20.86
C GLN A 481 20.31 -15.07 -20.58
N CYS A 482 19.16 -15.71 -20.36
CA CYS A 482 19.06 -17.13 -20.12
C CYS A 482 19.08 -18.00 -21.39
N THR A 483 19.15 -17.38 -22.57
CA THR A 483 18.94 -18.00 -23.88
C THR A 483 17.70 -18.90 -23.94
N TYR A 484 16.65 -18.51 -23.22
CA TYR A 484 15.44 -19.30 -23.02
C TYR A 484 14.30 -18.78 -23.89
N PHE A 485 13.77 -19.63 -24.77
CA PHE A 485 12.67 -19.28 -25.67
C PHE A 485 11.34 -19.80 -25.15
N HIS A 486 10.50 -18.90 -24.64
CA HIS A 486 9.14 -19.23 -24.21
C HIS A 486 8.09 -18.76 -25.23
N PRO A 487 7.53 -19.65 -26.07
CA PRO A 487 6.72 -19.27 -27.23
C PRO A 487 5.45 -18.48 -26.86
N ARG A 488 4.73 -18.87 -25.80
CA ARG A 488 3.46 -18.22 -25.40
C ARG A 488 3.68 -16.83 -24.81
N ALA A 489 4.60 -16.68 -23.87
CA ALA A 489 4.99 -15.39 -23.31
C ALA A 489 5.48 -14.42 -24.40
N LEU A 490 6.34 -14.89 -25.32
CA LEU A 490 6.86 -14.06 -26.41
C LEU A 490 5.77 -13.64 -27.39
N SER A 491 4.89 -14.55 -27.80
CA SER A 491 3.78 -14.19 -28.68
C SER A 491 2.83 -13.20 -28.00
N ALA A 492 2.50 -13.40 -26.73
CA ALA A 492 1.65 -12.49 -25.97
C ALA A 492 2.27 -11.09 -25.83
N ILE A 493 3.56 -11.00 -25.48
CA ILE A 493 4.28 -9.72 -25.36
C ILE A 493 4.38 -9.01 -26.72
N VAL A 494 4.77 -9.73 -27.78
CA VAL A 494 4.88 -9.14 -29.12
C VAL A 494 3.53 -8.66 -29.63
N ASN A 495 2.47 -9.44 -29.44
CA ASN A 495 1.11 -9.03 -29.79
C ASN A 495 0.69 -7.78 -29.02
N HIS A 496 0.99 -7.71 -27.71
CA HIS A 496 0.69 -6.53 -26.90
C HIS A 496 1.40 -5.28 -27.41
N LEU A 497 2.72 -5.36 -27.67
CA LEU A 497 3.52 -4.27 -28.25
C LEU A 497 3.01 -3.83 -29.63
N GLN A 498 2.54 -4.77 -30.46
CA GLN A 498 2.01 -4.47 -31.79
C GLN A 498 0.60 -3.88 -31.77
N LEU A 499 -0.23 -4.26 -30.80
CA LEU A 499 -1.60 -3.77 -30.65
C LEU A 499 -1.62 -2.37 -30.03
N HIS A 500 -0.67 -2.09 -29.13
CA HIS A 500 -0.58 -0.82 -28.39
C HIS A 500 0.54 0.09 -28.94
N ARG A 501 0.68 0.20 -30.28
CA ARG A 501 1.72 1.03 -30.93
C ARG A 501 1.74 2.49 -30.49
N ALA A 502 0.60 3.05 -30.10
CA ALA A 502 0.50 4.42 -29.58
C ALA A 502 1.14 4.59 -28.18
N SER A 503 1.26 3.51 -27.40
CA SER A 503 1.93 3.49 -26.08
C SER A 503 3.44 3.35 -26.17
N LEU A 504 4.02 3.26 -27.38
CA LEU A 504 5.48 3.21 -27.55
C LEU A 504 6.17 4.50 -27.04
N HIS A 505 5.45 5.61 -26.94
CA HIS A 505 5.93 6.85 -26.31
C HIS A 505 6.12 6.72 -24.79
N GLU A 506 5.55 5.69 -24.15
CA GLU A 506 5.71 5.41 -22.72
C GLU A 506 7.02 4.68 -22.40
N PHE A 507 7.69 4.11 -23.42
CA PHE A 507 9.00 3.49 -23.26
C PHE A 507 10.11 4.54 -23.27
N GLY A 508 11.02 4.44 -22.31
CA GLY A 508 12.28 5.18 -22.37
C GLY A 508 13.17 4.67 -23.52
N GLN A 509 14.09 5.51 -23.99
CA GLN A 509 15.03 5.13 -25.05
C GLN A 509 15.89 3.91 -24.66
N GLU A 510 16.34 3.85 -23.40
CA GLU A 510 17.10 2.71 -22.87
C GLU A 510 16.27 1.41 -22.86
N GLU A 511 14.97 1.51 -22.59
CA GLU A 511 14.06 0.38 -22.55
C GLU A 511 13.79 -0.16 -23.96
N LEU A 512 13.61 0.73 -24.94
CA LEU A 512 13.48 0.36 -26.35
C LEU A 512 14.73 -0.33 -26.87
N ASP A 513 15.92 0.17 -26.51
CA ASP A 513 17.18 -0.48 -26.86
C ASP A 513 17.30 -1.87 -26.21
N LEU A 514 16.90 -2.00 -24.94
CA LEU A 514 16.91 -3.27 -24.22
C LEU A 514 15.94 -4.28 -24.87
N VAL A 515 14.73 -3.84 -25.21
CA VAL A 515 13.73 -4.66 -25.93
C VAL A 515 14.29 -5.11 -27.27
N ARG A 516 14.86 -4.20 -28.06
CA ARG A 516 15.43 -4.51 -29.38
C ARG A 516 16.52 -5.58 -29.28
N VAL A 517 17.51 -5.37 -28.41
CA VAL A 517 18.63 -6.31 -28.22
C VAL A 517 18.11 -7.68 -27.76
N SER A 518 17.14 -7.69 -26.84
CA SER A 518 16.57 -8.92 -26.31
C SER A 518 15.79 -9.70 -27.36
N LEU A 519 14.97 -9.02 -28.19
CA LEU A 519 14.21 -9.65 -29.27
C LEU A 519 15.12 -10.24 -30.35
N ILE A 520 16.19 -9.54 -30.73
CA ILE A 520 17.19 -10.05 -31.67
C ILE A 520 17.88 -11.29 -31.10
N ALA A 521 18.29 -11.26 -29.83
CA ALA A 521 18.93 -12.39 -29.16
C ALA A 521 17.99 -13.62 -29.06
N LEU A 522 16.68 -13.39 -29.00
CA LEU A 522 15.65 -14.44 -29.00
C LEU A 522 15.26 -14.91 -30.43
N GLY A 523 15.92 -14.40 -31.47
CA GLY A 523 15.74 -14.81 -32.85
C GLY A 523 14.55 -14.16 -33.57
N CYS A 524 14.01 -13.06 -33.04
CA CYS A 524 12.97 -12.28 -33.73
C CYS A 524 13.61 -11.24 -34.66
N SER A 525 13.02 -11.01 -35.84
CA SER A 525 13.44 -9.90 -36.70
C SER A 525 12.66 -8.63 -36.31
N VAL A 526 13.40 -7.57 -35.98
CA VAL A 526 12.83 -6.28 -35.56
C VAL A 526 13.19 -5.22 -36.59
N ASP A 527 12.19 -4.68 -37.29
CA ASP A 527 12.37 -3.51 -38.15
C ASP A 527 12.05 -2.24 -37.35
N MET A 528 13.10 -1.47 -37.01
CA MET A 528 12.98 -0.13 -36.40
C MET A 528 13.62 0.89 -37.34
N THR A 529 12.83 1.56 -38.18
CA THR A 529 13.33 2.65 -39.04
C THR A 529 13.05 4.01 -38.40
N HIS A 530 14.11 4.77 -38.09
CA HIS A 530 14.02 6.21 -37.89
C HIS A 530 13.97 6.87 -39.27
N GLN A 531 12.83 7.40 -39.70
CA GLN A 531 12.82 8.30 -40.86
C GLN A 531 13.42 9.65 -40.46
N HIS A 532 14.70 9.86 -40.78
CA HIS A 532 15.17 11.20 -41.14
C HIS A 532 14.75 11.47 -42.59
N SER A 533 14.08 12.61 -42.78
CA SER A 533 13.43 13.08 -44.01
C SER A 533 14.33 13.08 -45.25
N PRO A 534 13.74 13.12 -46.46
CA PRO A 534 13.83 14.37 -47.21
C PRO A 534 12.47 14.81 -47.79
N GLU A 535 12.32 16.14 -47.92
CA GLU A 535 11.22 16.95 -48.46
C GLU A 535 10.09 16.23 -49.25
N PRO A 536 8.81 16.57 -49.02
CA PRO A 536 7.74 16.05 -49.85
C PRO A 536 7.73 16.76 -51.22
N VAL A 537 8.15 16.04 -52.26
CA VAL A 537 7.82 16.38 -53.65
C VAL A 537 6.35 16.01 -53.88
N PHE A 538 5.47 17.00 -53.87
CA PHE A 538 4.08 16.85 -54.30
C PHE A 538 4.00 16.81 -55.83
N THR A 539 3.56 15.69 -56.41
CA THR A 539 2.96 15.67 -57.76
C THR A 539 1.53 15.16 -57.69
N TYR A 540 0.58 16.09 -57.80
CA TYR A 540 -0.85 15.83 -57.92
C TYR A 540 -1.25 15.81 -59.41
N ARG A 541 -2.00 14.80 -59.84
CA ARG A 541 -2.78 14.80 -61.10
C ARG A 541 -4.20 14.33 -60.77
N PRO A 542 -5.25 15.16 -60.93
CA PRO A 542 -6.63 14.70 -60.82
C PRO A 542 -7.17 14.27 -62.19
N PRO A 543 -8.27 13.49 -62.20
CA PRO A 543 -9.33 13.77 -63.15
C PRO A 543 -10.71 13.88 -62.49
N SER A 544 -11.30 15.06 -62.70
CA SER A 544 -12.69 15.31 -63.13
C SER A 544 -13.80 14.39 -62.62
N HIS A 545 -14.67 14.90 -61.74
CA HIS A 545 -16.02 15.35 -62.11
C HIS A 545 -16.75 15.98 -60.90
N LEU A 546 -17.60 16.96 -61.22
CA LEU A 546 -18.68 17.60 -60.45
C LEU A 546 -18.35 18.81 -59.55
N GLN A 547 -18.84 19.94 -60.06
CA GLN A 547 -18.90 21.31 -59.55
C GLN A 547 -19.86 21.46 -58.35
N LEU A 548 -19.54 22.43 -57.47
CA LEU A 548 -20.42 23.47 -56.88
C LEU A 548 -19.53 24.23 -55.85
N ALA A 549 -18.95 25.40 -56.18
CA ALA A 549 -19.47 26.76 -55.85
C ALA A 549 -19.84 26.89 -54.36
N THR A 550 -19.24 27.69 -53.47
CA THR A 550 -18.82 29.11 -53.53
C THR A 550 -18.05 29.55 -52.26
N THR A 551 -17.09 30.48 -52.45
CA THR A 551 -16.67 31.65 -51.60
C THR A 551 -16.18 31.51 -50.15
N ASP A 552 -14.92 31.93 -49.99
CA ASP A 552 -14.34 32.92 -49.04
C ASP A 552 -14.40 32.72 -47.52
N GLY A 553 -13.19 32.77 -46.92
CA GLY A 553 -13.00 33.08 -45.49
C GLY A 553 -11.66 32.61 -44.93
N ALA A 554 -10.66 33.51 -44.94
CA ALA A 554 -9.34 33.33 -44.33
C ALA A 554 -9.37 33.27 -42.79
N GLY A 555 -8.39 32.60 -42.17
CA GLY A 555 -8.05 32.80 -40.75
C GLY A 555 -7.45 31.61 -40.02
N GLU A 556 -6.12 31.56 -39.98
CA GLU A 556 -5.23 31.10 -38.88
C GLU A 556 -5.62 29.83 -38.08
N GLY A 557 -4.92 28.73 -38.37
CA GLY A 557 -4.83 27.54 -37.52
C GLY A 557 -3.38 27.27 -37.14
N ALA A 558 -3.12 27.23 -35.83
CA ALA A 558 -1.83 26.92 -35.21
C ALA A 558 -1.22 25.62 -35.74
N GLU A 559 0.09 25.64 -36.02
CA GLU A 559 0.90 24.44 -36.22
C GLU A 559 0.85 23.59 -34.94
N VAL A 560 0.10 22.50 -35.01
CA VAL A 560 0.18 21.38 -34.08
C VAL A 560 1.24 20.44 -34.66
N ASP A 561 2.40 20.34 -34.02
CA ASP A 561 3.43 19.37 -34.36
C ASP A 561 2.83 17.96 -34.43
N ALA A 562 2.94 17.33 -35.60
CA ALA A 562 2.46 15.98 -35.86
C ALA A 562 3.39 14.94 -35.21
N PRO A 563 2.85 13.81 -34.68
CA PRO A 563 3.67 12.80 -34.01
C PRO A 563 4.54 12.05 -35.01
N VAL A 564 5.82 11.86 -34.65
CA VAL A 564 6.77 11.00 -35.38
C VAL A 564 6.29 9.55 -35.30
N HIS A 565 5.92 8.96 -36.44
CA HIS A 565 5.52 7.55 -36.54
C HIS A 565 6.74 6.62 -36.48
N MET A 566 6.96 5.93 -35.35
CA MET A 566 7.81 4.73 -35.32
C MET A 566 7.02 3.52 -35.82
N ASN A 567 7.51 2.87 -36.90
CA ASN A 567 7.01 1.56 -37.29
C ASN A 567 7.73 0.48 -36.48
N PHE A 568 7.02 -0.18 -35.56
CA PHE A 568 7.52 -1.32 -34.78
C PHE A 568 6.89 -2.62 -35.32
N ASN A 569 7.60 -3.30 -36.23
CA ASN A 569 7.20 -4.62 -36.74
C ASN A 569 8.18 -5.68 -36.20
N VAL A 570 7.63 -6.66 -35.50
CA VAL A 570 8.39 -7.80 -34.96
C VAL A 570 7.84 -9.07 -35.60
N VAL A 571 8.68 -9.81 -36.32
CA VAL A 571 8.29 -11.11 -36.88
C VAL A 571 8.90 -12.21 -36.02
N LEU A 572 8.04 -13.09 -35.50
CA LEU A 572 8.45 -14.27 -34.75
C LEU A 572 9.19 -15.26 -35.68
N PRO A 573 10.21 -15.99 -35.20
CA PRO A 573 10.95 -16.94 -36.02
C PRO A 573 10.03 -18.02 -36.60
N SER A 574 10.24 -18.36 -37.88
CA SER A 574 9.42 -19.30 -38.67
C SER A 574 9.60 -20.77 -38.29
N SER A 575 10.65 -21.12 -37.54
CA SER A 575 10.82 -22.39 -36.85
C SER A 575 10.85 -22.13 -35.33
N VAL A 576 10.06 -22.88 -34.54
CA VAL A 576 10.18 -22.85 -33.07
C VAL A 576 11.59 -23.30 -32.76
N PRO A 577 12.46 -22.39 -32.32
CA PRO A 577 13.83 -22.76 -32.20
C PRO A 577 13.90 -23.66 -30.91
N HIS A 578 14.88 -24.56 -30.73
CA HIS A 578 15.05 -25.37 -29.50
C HIS A 578 14.86 -24.54 -28.21
N LYS A 579 14.34 -25.11 -27.10
CA LYS A 579 14.14 -24.35 -25.83
C LYS A 579 15.38 -23.52 -25.39
N ARG A 580 16.58 -23.86 -25.90
CA ARG A 580 17.85 -23.17 -25.70
C ARG A 580 18.65 -23.03 -27.01
N PHE A 581 19.30 -21.87 -27.23
CA PHE A 581 20.34 -21.66 -28.27
C PHE A 581 21.71 -21.36 -27.68
N GLN A 582 22.75 -21.54 -28.50
CA GLN A 582 24.11 -21.11 -28.16
C GLN A 582 24.17 -19.58 -28.02
N ALA A 583 24.72 -19.11 -26.90
CA ALA A 583 24.71 -17.71 -26.49
C ALA A 583 25.56 -16.81 -27.40
N GLN A 584 25.01 -15.67 -27.81
CA GLN A 584 25.80 -14.47 -28.14
C GLN A 584 25.88 -13.61 -26.88
N THR A 585 27.08 -13.17 -26.52
CA THR A 585 27.33 -12.39 -25.30
C THR A 585 26.62 -11.03 -25.40
N ILE A 586 25.62 -10.79 -24.54
CA ILE A 586 24.91 -9.51 -24.47
C ILE A 586 25.60 -8.66 -23.40
N GLU A 587 26.41 -7.68 -23.81
CA GLU A 587 26.98 -6.69 -22.88
C GLU A 587 25.93 -5.67 -22.44
N ARG A 588 25.99 -5.28 -21.16
CA ARG A 588 25.03 -4.42 -20.46
C ARG A 588 25.46 -2.95 -20.56
N PRO A 589 24.58 -1.98 -20.88
CA PRO A 589 24.82 -0.60 -20.46
C PRO A 589 24.64 -0.48 -18.92
N PRO A 590 25.34 0.45 -18.25
CA PRO A 590 25.28 0.60 -16.79
C PRO A 590 23.86 0.93 -16.32
N PHE A 591 23.49 0.39 -15.16
CA PHE A 591 22.14 0.33 -14.63
C PHE A 591 21.76 1.58 -13.81
N VAL A 592 20.67 2.25 -14.18
CA VAL A 592 19.89 3.17 -13.35
C VAL A 592 18.45 2.67 -13.34
N LEU A 593 17.80 2.60 -12.17
CA LEU A 593 16.39 2.25 -12.04
C LEU A 593 15.50 3.30 -12.76
N PRO A 594 14.27 2.97 -13.17
CA PRO A 594 13.34 3.96 -13.70
C PRO A 594 13.16 5.08 -12.67
N ASP A 595 13.46 6.29 -13.13
CA ASP A 595 13.44 7.52 -12.35
C ASP A 595 11.99 7.83 -11.93
N VAL A 596 11.57 7.34 -10.76
CA VAL A 596 10.36 7.83 -10.12
C VAL A 596 10.74 9.13 -9.41
N GLY A 597 10.89 10.19 -10.21
CA GLY A 597 10.84 11.58 -9.77
C GLY A 597 12.18 12.24 -9.44
N ALA A 598 12.98 12.55 -10.45
CA ALA A 598 14.00 13.60 -10.39
C ALA A 598 13.57 14.81 -11.25
N ALA A 599 12.72 15.68 -10.68
CA ALA A 599 12.64 17.05 -11.17
C ALA A 599 13.89 17.80 -10.69
N GLN A 600 14.97 17.74 -11.48
CA GLN A 600 16.17 18.53 -11.23
C GLN A 600 15.89 20.00 -11.53
N GLY A 601 16.15 20.83 -10.53
CA GLY A 601 16.14 22.28 -10.63
C GLY A 601 17.21 22.79 -11.58
N THR A 602 16.79 23.70 -12.45
CA THR A 602 17.65 24.49 -13.33
C THR A 602 18.48 25.48 -12.53
N GLY A 603 19.64 25.04 -12.04
CA GLY A 603 20.72 25.92 -11.61
C GLY A 603 21.56 26.33 -12.82
N GLN A 604 21.22 27.45 -13.46
CA GLN A 604 22.05 28.07 -14.48
C GLN A 604 23.35 28.59 -13.85
N GLY A 605 24.46 27.90 -14.15
CA GLY A 605 25.80 28.46 -13.99
C GLY A 605 26.13 29.34 -15.20
N GLN A 606 26.05 30.66 -15.02
CA GLN A 606 26.65 31.63 -15.93
C GLN A 606 28.15 31.75 -15.59
N GLN A 607 29.00 31.26 -16.49
CA GLN A 607 30.38 31.71 -16.61
C GLN A 607 30.38 33.09 -17.30
N GLN A 608 30.92 34.10 -16.64
CA GLN A 608 31.40 35.32 -17.28
C GLN A 608 32.81 35.63 -16.79
N HIS A 609 33.71 35.68 -17.77
CA HIS A 609 34.98 36.39 -17.78
C HIS A 609 34.85 37.82 -17.22
N ASP A 610 35.73 38.25 -16.31
CA ASP A 610 36.82 39.21 -16.63
C ASP A 610 37.53 39.81 -15.39
N ALA A 611 38.86 39.83 -15.51
CA ALA A 611 39.86 40.84 -15.16
C ALA A 611 39.74 41.78 -13.93
N ASN A 612 40.90 41.95 -13.29
CA ASN A 612 41.44 43.17 -12.66
C ASN A 612 40.79 43.72 -11.37
N LYS A 613 41.37 43.40 -10.21
CA LYS A 613 42.30 44.24 -9.44
C LYS A 613 42.54 43.68 -8.04
#